data_AF-A0A0L0VHW5-F1
#
_entry.id   AF-A0A0L0VHW5-F1
#
_cell.length_a   1.000
_cell.length_b   1.000
_cell.length_c   1.000
_cell.angle_alpha   90.00
_cell.angle_beta   90.00
_cell.angle_gamma   90.00
#
_symmetry.space_group_name_H-M   'P 1'
#
loop_
_entity.id
_entity.type
_entity.pdbx_description
1 polymer ?
#
loop_
_entity_poly.entity_id
_entity_poly.type
_entity_poly.pdbx_seq_one_letter_code
_entity_poly.pdbx_strand_id
1 'polypeptide(L)'
;MFLMSWGNRMNPPLPLLTRRPSSQPRQYRFGSNNAFLRNIHVVQYTQDARATAPREVKNDVSVGADRHPDGILNSVITTVCTDPEEERRESRDQHNPEPSGIRFPRVKRGMKDLTDALNVGTIRPVDANVPVDHVTSDFKSHFIHEEHAEFPIVMVNRPPHGLPGNNDIWVPQNAAWIAGFKYAQKKVFIQTPNLNSYAAVKMCIETARRGVSVILYLGLGFNDDRQFFQGGTNQQVVIKMYKTLKNFNCQHNLRVFWYTAKDQIRPIPQYIGSRNCHIKFMVIDDSVGIIGSGNHDTQSWFHSQETNVMIDSAQIVRDWMKGVISNQNTGLYGRVDTDGIWRDAEGHVANYDDGLKRSKHQTLRALQELKNLCVS
;
A
#
# COMPACT_ATOMS: atom_id res chain seq x y z
N MET A 1 -3.83 -22.25 -17.33
CA MET A 1 -2.58 -22.01 -16.57
C MET A 1 -1.44 -22.08 -17.57
N PHE A 2 -0.79 -20.95 -17.88
CA PHE A 2 0.32 -20.91 -18.83
C PHE A 2 1.60 -21.10 -17.99
N LEU A 3 2.16 -22.31 -17.98
CA LEU A 3 3.51 -22.54 -17.47
C LEU A 3 4.47 -22.11 -18.57
N MET A 4 5.04 -20.94 -18.42
CA MET A 4 5.98 -20.40 -19.36
C MET A 4 7.35 -20.60 -18.67
N SER A 5 8.04 -21.67 -19.05
CA SER A 5 9.39 -22.03 -18.60
C SER A 5 10.35 -21.61 -19.70
N TRP A 6 11.23 -20.64 -19.42
CA TRP A 6 12.24 -20.18 -20.37
C TRP A 6 13.45 -21.13 -20.31
N GLY A 7 13.21 -22.40 -20.61
CA GLY A 7 14.30 -23.33 -20.93
C GLY A 7 14.82 -23.14 -22.36
N ASN A 8 13.98 -22.60 -23.26
CA ASN A 8 14.32 -22.37 -24.66
C ASN A 8 14.11 -20.89 -25.05
N ARG A 9 15.06 -20.33 -25.80
CA ARG A 9 14.97 -18.99 -26.37
C ARG A 9 13.82 -18.95 -27.38
N MET A 10 12.95 -17.94 -27.31
CA MET A 10 11.91 -17.76 -28.32
C MET A 10 12.54 -17.55 -29.71
N ASN A 11 11.87 -18.06 -30.74
CA ASN A 11 12.23 -17.83 -32.14
C ASN A 11 10.99 -17.34 -32.93
N PRO A 12 10.94 -16.07 -33.37
CA PRO A 12 11.97 -15.05 -33.17
C PRO A 12 12.11 -14.69 -31.68
N PRO A 13 13.31 -14.27 -31.25
CA PRO A 13 13.47 -13.76 -29.89
C PRO A 13 12.51 -12.59 -29.68
N LEU A 14 12.02 -12.41 -28.44
CA LEU A 14 11.37 -11.14 -28.09
C LEU A 14 12.31 -10.00 -28.50
N PRO A 15 11.80 -8.90 -29.07
CA PRO A 15 12.62 -7.77 -29.47
C PRO A 15 13.38 -7.26 -28.24
N LEU A 16 14.65 -7.64 -28.14
CA LEU A 16 15.56 -7.04 -27.17
C LEU A 16 15.68 -5.57 -27.56
N LEU A 17 15.60 -4.68 -26.57
CA LEU A 17 15.90 -3.27 -26.81
C LEU A 17 17.37 -3.18 -27.24
N THR A 18 17.62 -3.12 -28.55
CA THR A 18 18.98 -3.15 -29.14
C THR A 18 19.79 -1.90 -28.84
N ARG A 19 19.17 -0.90 -28.22
CA ARG A 19 19.77 0.33 -27.74
C ARG A 19 19.16 0.65 -26.39
N ARG A 20 19.98 1.15 -25.45
CA ARG A 20 19.46 1.85 -24.27
C ARG A 20 18.47 2.91 -24.79
N PRO A 21 17.23 2.96 -24.27
CA PRO A 21 16.36 4.10 -24.54
C PRO A 21 17.16 5.37 -24.30
N SER A 22 17.10 6.34 -25.22
CA SER A 22 17.95 7.52 -25.16
C SER A 22 17.93 8.09 -23.75
N SER A 23 19.10 8.22 -23.12
CA SER A 23 19.27 8.80 -21.77
C SER A 23 18.90 10.28 -21.71
N GLN A 24 18.41 10.87 -22.80
CA GLN A 24 17.77 12.17 -22.73
C GLN A 24 16.66 12.10 -21.69
N PRO A 25 16.72 12.93 -20.64
CA PRO A 25 15.67 13.00 -19.65
C PRO A 25 14.42 13.54 -20.34
N ARG A 26 13.65 12.65 -20.95
CA ARG A 26 12.25 12.94 -21.24
C ARG A 26 11.60 13.05 -19.87
N GLN A 27 11.38 14.28 -19.43
CA GLN A 27 10.56 14.57 -18.26
C GLN A 27 9.25 13.82 -18.46
N TYR A 28 9.06 12.75 -17.69
CA TYR A 28 7.88 11.91 -17.82
C TYR A 28 6.67 12.80 -17.56
N ARG A 29 5.79 12.90 -18.54
CA ARG A 29 4.57 13.70 -18.43
C ARG A 29 3.50 12.82 -17.77
N PHE A 30 2.66 13.39 -16.91
CA PHE A 30 1.56 12.68 -16.26
C PHE A 30 0.22 13.00 -16.91
N GLY A 31 -0.75 12.10 -16.79
CA GLY A 31 -2.13 12.30 -17.27
C GLY A 31 -2.23 12.59 -18.78
N SER A 32 -3.13 13.51 -19.15
CA SER A 32 -3.40 13.91 -20.54
C SER A 32 -2.19 14.57 -21.23
N ASN A 33 -1.22 15.05 -20.45
CA ASN A 33 0.01 15.65 -20.97
C ASN A 33 1.01 14.59 -21.49
N ASN A 34 0.80 13.31 -21.18
CA ASN A 34 1.59 12.21 -21.72
C ASN A 34 0.98 11.70 -23.03
N ALA A 35 1.67 11.94 -24.15
CA ALA A 35 1.22 11.49 -25.46
C ALA A 35 0.97 9.97 -25.55
N PHE A 36 1.68 9.17 -24.73
CA PHE A 36 1.55 7.71 -24.68
C PHE A 36 0.39 7.24 -23.81
N LEU A 37 -0.11 8.09 -22.89
CA LEU A 37 -1.26 7.78 -22.04
C LEU A 37 -2.58 8.33 -22.59
N ARG A 38 -2.55 9.09 -23.69
CA ARG A 38 -3.74 9.71 -24.31
C ARG A 38 -4.85 8.72 -24.64
N ASN A 39 -4.50 7.46 -24.91
CA ASN A 39 -5.44 6.39 -25.27
C ASN A 39 -5.61 5.34 -24.17
N ILE A 40 -4.92 5.48 -23.03
CA ILE A 40 -5.14 4.56 -21.92
C ILE A 40 -6.31 5.14 -21.14
N HIS A 41 -7.43 4.41 -21.17
CA HIS A 41 -8.65 4.68 -20.43
C HIS A 41 -8.46 4.71 -18.91
N VAL A 42 -7.28 5.02 -18.34
CA VAL A 42 -7.07 5.06 -16.87
C VAL A 42 -8.03 6.05 -16.21
N VAL A 43 -8.23 7.22 -16.83
CA VAL A 43 -9.17 8.25 -16.34
C VAL A 43 -10.61 7.77 -16.48
N GLN A 44 -10.95 7.13 -17.61
CA GLN A 44 -12.27 6.57 -17.85
C GLN A 44 -12.55 5.39 -16.90
N TYR A 45 -11.61 4.47 -16.68
CA TYR A 45 -11.73 3.34 -15.76
C TYR A 45 -11.87 3.80 -14.31
N THR A 46 -11.16 4.86 -13.89
CA THR A 46 -11.37 5.43 -12.55
C THR A 46 -12.71 6.13 -12.44
N GLN A 47 -13.23 6.73 -13.51
CA GLN A 47 -14.58 7.30 -13.56
C GLN A 47 -15.68 6.23 -13.63
N ASP A 48 -15.47 5.15 -14.36
CA ASP A 48 -16.39 4.04 -14.53
C ASP A 48 -16.44 3.18 -13.26
N ALA A 49 -15.30 2.92 -12.61
CA ALA A 49 -15.24 2.30 -11.30
C ALA A 49 -15.95 3.15 -10.22
N ARG A 50 -15.92 4.49 -10.35
CA ARG A 50 -16.71 5.40 -9.51
C ARG A 50 -18.21 5.32 -9.80
N ALA A 51 -18.61 5.04 -11.04
CA ALA A 51 -20.01 4.89 -11.44
C ALA A 51 -20.61 3.52 -11.07
N THR A 52 -19.79 2.47 -10.95
CA THR A 52 -20.23 1.12 -10.55
C THR A 52 -20.17 0.87 -9.04
N ALA A 53 -19.32 1.56 -8.28
CA ALA A 53 -19.21 1.39 -6.83
C ALA A 53 -20.52 1.56 -6.03
N PRO A 54 -21.48 2.44 -6.42
CA PRO A 54 -22.80 2.51 -5.77
C PRO A 54 -23.80 1.44 -6.23
N ARG A 55 -23.56 0.77 -7.36
CA ARG A 55 -24.49 -0.22 -7.93
C ARG A 55 -24.27 -1.62 -7.36
N GLU A 56 -23.05 -1.98 -6.97
CA GLU A 56 -22.78 -3.27 -6.32
C GLU A 56 -23.43 -3.37 -4.93
N VAL A 57 -23.59 -2.25 -4.20
CA VAL A 57 -24.30 -2.23 -2.90
C VAL A 57 -25.81 -2.47 -3.04
N LYS A 58 -26.40 -2.25 -4.22
CA LYS A 58 -27.85 -2.43 -4.45
C LYS A 58 -28.25 -3.81 -4.97
N ASN A 59 -27.32 -4.57 -5.57
CA ASN A 59 -27.65 -5.85 -6.18
C ASN A 59 -27.52 -7.05 -5.21
N ASP A 60 -26.90 -6.88 -4.05
CA ASP A 60 -26.81 -7.93 -3.03
C ASP A 60 -28.01 -7.96 -2.06
N VAL A 61 -29.00 -7.08 -2.22
CA VAL A 61 -30.20 -7.03 -1.35
C VAL A 61 -31.39 -7.80 -1.93
N SER A 62 -31.29 -8.37 -3.13
CA SER A 62 -32.45 -8.95 -3.85
C SER A 62 -32.41 -10.46 -4.12
N VAL A 63 -31.61 -11.25 -3.39
CA VAL A 63 -31.71 -12.72 -3.44
C VAL A 63 -31.74 -13.31 -2.03
N GLY A 64 -32.91 -13.78 -1.61
CA GLY A 64 -33.06 -14.67 -0.44
C GLY A 64 -33.99 -14.16 0.66
N ALA A 65 -35.24 -13.80 0.32
CA ALA A 65 -36.31 -13.72 1.31
C ALA A 65 -37.21 -14.95 1.17
N ASP A 66 -36.98 -15.98 1.98
CA ASP A 66 -38.01 -16.95 2.39
C ASP A 66 -37.83 -17.34 3.87
N ARG A 67 -38.53 -16.54 4.69
CA ARG A 67 -39.21 -16.78 5.98
C ARG A 67 -38.81 -18.02 6.82
N HIS A 68 -38.36 -17.76 8.05
CA HIS A 68 -39.07 -18.19 9.28
C HIS A 68 -38.68 -17.28 10.48
N PRO A 69 -39.58 -17.08 11.47
CA PRO A 69 -39.62 -15.91 12.33
C PRO A 69 -38.85 -16.12 13.64
N ASP A 70 -38.26 -15.04 14.17
CA ASP A 70 -38.54 -14.52 15.52
C ASP A 70 -37.58 -13.36 15.85
N GLY A 71 -38.14 -12.22 16.30
CA GLY A 71 -37.38 -11.19 17.04
C GLY A 71 -37.20 -9.79 16.39
N ILE A 72 -38.30 -9.04 16.26
CA ILE A 72 -38.51 -7.64 16.74
C ILE A 72 -37.23 -6.94 17.31
N LEU A 73 -36.78 -5.73 16.94
CA LEU A 73 -37.45 -4.46 16.64
C LEU A 73 -36.55 -3.51 15.81
N ASN A 74 -37.20 -2.74 14.93
CA ASN A 74 -36.70 -1.61 14.17
C ASN A 74 -36.23 -0.41 15.03
N SER A 75 -35.28 0.37 14.51
CA SER A 75 -35.47 1.83 14.42
C SER A 75 -34.81 2.41 13.17
N VAL A 76 -35.70 2.82 12.26
CA VAL A 76 -35.55 3.63 11.06
C VAL A 76 -34.74 4.91 11.30
N ILE A 77 -33.84 5.26 10.38
CA ILE A 77 -33.62 6.67 10.00
C ILE A 77 -33.65 6.78 8.47
N THR A 78 -34.65 7.52 8.02
CA THR A 78 -35.02 7.85 6.66
C THR A 78 -33.99 8.78 6.01
N THR A 79 -33.72 8.49 4.74
CA THR A 79 -33.07 9.35 3.75
C THR A 79 -33.71 10.73 3.69
N VAL A 80 -32.89 11.79 3.68
CA VAL A 80 -33.27 13.08 3.09
C VAL A 80 -32.21 13.42 2.05
N CYS A 81 -32.59 13.23 0.79
CA CYS A 81 -31.96 13.85 -0.36
C CYS A 81 -32.41 15.32 -0.40
N THR A 82 -31.47 16.22 -0.61
CA THR A 82 -31.76 17.56 -1.17
C THR A 82 -30.66 17.88 -2.16
N ASP A 83 -31.01 17.81 -3.46
CA ASP A 83 -30.40 18.63 -4.52
C ASP A 83 -30.70 20.12 -4.23
N PRO A 84 -29.86 21.06 -4.70
CA PRO A 84 -30.18 21.68 -6.00
C PRO A 84 -28.98 22.06 -6.88
N GLU A 85 -29.19 21.96 -8.20
CA GLU A 85 -28.49 22.73 -9.24
C GLU A 85 -29.05 24.18 -9.34
N GLU A 86 -28.34 25.04 -10.10
CA GLU A 86 -28.50 26.50 -10.39
C GLU A 86 -27.79 27.43 -9.38
N GLU A 87 -26.82 28.28 -9.76
CA GLU A 87 -26.81 29.25 -10.86
C GLU A 87 -25.42 29.40 -11.55
N ARG A 88 -25.45 29.70 -12.86
CA ARG A 88 -24.36 30.30 -13.64
C ARG A 88 -24.68 31.77 -13.91
N ARG A 89 -23.60 32.54 -14.17
CA ARG A 89 -23.48 33.95 -14.64
C ARG A 89 -23.40 34.94 -13.47
N GLU A 90 -22.52 35.93 -13.39
CA GLU A 90 -21.68 36.63 -14.36
C GLU A 90 -20.54 37.40 -13.63
N SER A 91 -19.58 37.91 -14.39
CA SER A 91 -18.29 38.55 -14.02
C SER A 91 -18.35 39.84 -13.17
N ARG A 92 -17.30 40.11 -12.37
CA ARG A 92 -16.36 41.27 -12.50
C ARG A 92 -15.33 41.36 -11.36
N ASP A 93 -14.14 41.83 -11.72
CA ASP A 93 -12.98 42.18 -10.88
C ASP A 93 -13.31 43.11 -9.70
N GLN A 94 -12.63 42.92 -8.55
CA GLN A 94 -11.86 43.97 -7.84
C GLN A 94 -11.16 43.46 -6.56
N HIS A 95 -9.84 43.68 -6.54
CA HIS A 95 -8.92 44.04 -5.44
C HIS A 95 -9.11 43.59 -3.96
N ASN A 96 -8.05 42.93 -3.47
CA ASN A 96 -7.58 42.50 -2.13
C ASN A 96 -7.95 43.35 -0.87
N PRO A 97 -7.91 42.77 0.36
CA PRO A 97 -6.63 42.47 1.05
C PRO A 97 -6.55 41.15 1.85
N GLU A 98 -5.31 40.70 2.08
CA GLU A 98 -4.96 39.49 2.86
C GLU A 98 -5.32 39.59 4.37
N PRO A 99 -5.69 38.47 5.01
CA PRO A 99 -5.47 38.26 6.43
C PRO A 99 -4.19 37.43 6.68
N SER A 100 -3.35 37.97 7.56
CA SER A 100 -2.16 37.38 8.14
C SER A 100 -2.41 36.00 8.80
N GLY A 101 -1.59 35.00 8.46
CA GLY A 101 -1.56 33.74 9.19
C GLY A 101 -0.72 32.65 8.52
N ILE A 102 0.50 32.46 9.04
CA ILE A 102 1.41 31.31 8.80
C ILE A 102 1.88 31.13 7.35
N ARG A 103 3.03 31.74 7.02
CA ARG A 103 3.77 31.47 5.77
C ARG A 103 4.43 30.09 5.85
N PHE A 104 3.83 29.09 5.20
CA PHE A 104 4.57 27.90 4.81
C PHE A 104 5.67 28.30 3.82
N PRO A 105 6.93 27.84 3.99
CA PRO A 105 8.01 28.24 3.13
C PRO A 105 7.76 27.79 1.68
N ARG A 106 8.15 28.65 0.73
CA ARG A 106 7.93 28.48 -0.72
C ARG A 106 8.55 27.15 -1.19
N VAL A 107 7.70 26.18 -1.47
CA VAL A 107 8.07 24.88 -2.04
C VAL A 107 8.84 25.09 -3.35
N LYS A 108 10.03 24.50 -3.50
CA LYS A 108 10.79 24.55 -4.77
C LYS A 108 9.92 24.00 -5.90
N ARG A 109 10.00 24.59 -7.10
CA ARG A 109 9.20 24.19 -8.28
C ARG A 109 9.16 22.66 -8.46
N GLY A 110 10.31 21.97 -8.33
CA GLY A 110 10.39 20.51 -8.45
C GLY A 110 9.67 19.70 -7.36
N MET A 111 9.54 20.20 -6.13
CA MET A 111 8.76 19.53 -5.08
C MET A 111 7.26 19.69 -5.33
N LYS A 112 6.83 20.90 -5.71
CA LYS A 112 5.43 21.13 -6.09
C LYS A 112 5.04 20.23 -7.27
N ASP A 113 5.88 20.17 -8.30
CA ASP A 113 5.65 19.31 -9.47
C ASP A 113 5.54 17.83 -9.08
N LEU A 114 6.37 17.36 -8.15
CA LEU A 114 6.29 15.99 -7.61
C LEU A 114 4.99 15.75 -6.83
N THR A 115 4.63 16.65 -5.93
CA THR A 115 3.39 16.56 -5.14
C THR A 115 2.16 16.57 -6.03
N ASP A 116 2.12 17.46 -7.03
CA ASP A 116 1.06 17.51 -8.04
C ASP A 116 0.97 16.17 -8.79
N ALA A 117 2.12 15.61 -9.19
CA ALA A 117 2.18 14.31 -9.87
C ALA A 117 1.70 13.15 -8.99
N LEU A 118 2.07 13.12 -7.70
CA LEU A 118 1.63 12.11 -6.74
C LEU A 118 0.14 12.24 -6.37
N ASN A 119 -0.43 13.44 -6.49
CA ASN A 119 -1.85 13.70 -6.26
C ASN A 119 -2.74 13.37 -7.47
N VAL A 120 -2.17 13.06 -8.64
CA VAL A 120 -2.96 12.71 -9.84
C VAL A 120 -3.86 11.50 -9.53
N GLY A 121 -5.18 11.69 -9.69
CA GLY A 121 -6.18 10.65 -9.48
C GLY A 121 -6.56 10.41 -8.02
N THR A 122 -5.95 11.10 -7.05
CA THR A 122 -6.34 11.03 -5.64
C THR A 122 -7.70 11.70 -5.41
N ILE A 123 -8.48 11.17 -4.46
CA ILE A 123 -9.78 11.76 -4.09
C ILE A 123 -9.55 13.00 -3.20
N ARG A 124 -8.59 12.90 -2.29
CA ARG A 124 -8.19 13.98 -1.39
C ARG A 124 -6.70 14.25 -1.56
N PRO A 125 -6.32 15.29 -2.33
CA PRO A 125 -4.91 15.63 -2.48
C PRO A 125 -4.32 16.06 -1.12
N VAL A 126 -3.04 15.80 -0.93
CA VAL A 126 -2.27 16.24 0.24
C VAL A 126 -1.08 17.06 -0.21
N ASP A 127 -0.76 18.11 0.54
CA ASP A 127 0.40 18.95 0.28
C ASP A 127 1.70 18.30 0.80
N ALA A 128 2.83 18.70 0.23
CA ALA A 128 4.14 18.33 0.76
C ALA A 128 4.33 18.90 2.17
N ASN A 129 4.88 18.10 3.08
CA ASN A 129 5.26 18.54 4.43
C ASN A 129 6.74 18.22 4.76
N VAL A 130 7.53 17.88 3.74
CA VAL A 130 8.98 17.74 3.85
C VAL A 130 9.70 19.08 3.91
N PRO A 131 10.90 19.15 4.54
CA PRO A 131 11.75 20.33 4.52
C PRO A 131 12.04 20.84 3.10
N VAL A 132 12.31 22.15 2.96
CA VAL A 132 12.54 22.81 1.66
C VAL A 132 13.80 22.30 0.94
N ASP A 133 14.76 21.80 1.71
CA ASP A 133 16.01 21.19 1.26
C ASP A 133 15.91 19.67 1.06
N HIS A 134 14.72 19.07 1.28
CA HIS A 134 14.51 17.63 1.09
C HIS A 134 14.84 17.22 -0.35
N VAL A 135 15.64 16.15 -0.46
CA VAL A 135 16.12 15.65 -1.75
C VAL A 135 15.00 14.87 -2.45
N THR A 136 14.65 15.32 -3.66
CA THR A 136 13.68 14.65 -4.53
C THR A 136 14.27 14.26 -5.89
N SER A 137 15.51 14.63 -6.17
CA SER A 137 16.18 14.35 -7.44
C SER A 137 16.46 12.86 -7.68
N ASP A 138 16.38 12.06 -6.63
CA ASP A 138 16.49 10.59 -6.68
C ASP A 138 15.16 9.91 -7.03
N PHE A 139 14.03 10.61 -6.97
CA PHE A 139 12.75 10.07 -7.41
C PHE A 139 12.77 9.78 -8.91
N LYS A 140 12.44 8.55 -9.30
CA LYS A 140 12.41 8.10 -10.68
C LYS A 140 11.15 7.29 -10.94
N SER A 141 10.24 7.82 -11.75
CA SER A 141 9.01 7.10 -12.13
C SER A 141 9.29 5.82 -12.92
N HIS A 142 10.43 5.78 -13.62
CA HIS A 142 10.87 4.62 -14.39
C HIS A 142 12.32 4.31 -14.02
N PHE A 143 12.58 3.03 -13.81
CA PHE A 143 13.91 2.51 -13.57
C PHE A 143 14.24 1.52 -14.69
N ILE A 144 15.28 1.82 -15.46
CA ILE A 144 15.78 0.93 -16.51
C ILE A 144 16.94 0.15 -15.92
N HIS A 145 16.86 -1.17 -15.96
CA HIS A 145 17.94 -2.04 -15.52
C HIS A 145 19.18 -1.83 -16.38
N GLU A 146 20.36 -1.88 -15.73
CA GLU A 146 21.60 -2.07 -16.47
C GLU A 146 21.60 -3.45 -17.13
N GLU A 147 22.44 -3.64 -18.14
CA GLU A 147 22.62 -4.93 -18.79
C GLU A 147 22.98 -6.01 -17.74
N HIS A 148 22.37 -7.17 -17.88
CA HIS A 148 22.50 -8.28 -16.94
C HIS A 148 22.55 -9.60 -17.71
N ALA A 149 23.16 -10.62 -17.10
CA ALA A 149 23.11 -11.98 -17.62
C ALA A 149 21.69 -12.56 -17.54
N GLU A 150 21.47 -13.70 -18.21
CA GLU A 150 20.26 -14.51 -18.00
C GLU A 150 20.19 -14.97 -16.53
N PHE A 151 18.98 -15.07 -16.00
CA PHE A 151 18.76 -15.47 -14.60
C PHE A 151 17.48 -16.31 -14.46
N PRO A 152 17.39 -17.18 -13.43
CA PRO A 152 16.19 -17.96 -13.17
C PRO A 152 14.97 -17.10 -12.84
N ILE A 153 13.85 -17.42 -13.48
CA ILE A 153 12.55 -16.74 -13.32
C ILE A 153 11.42 -17.77 -13.38
N VAL A 154 10.41 -17.63 -12.52
CA VAL A 154 9.27 -18.54 -12.47
C VAL A 154 8.00 -17.81 -12.03
N MET A 155 6.85 -18.21 -12.58
CA MET A 155 5.55 -17.74 -12.12
C MET A 155 5.06 -18.59 -10.94
N VAL A 156 4.70 -17.93 -9.83
CA VAL A 156 4.25 -18.57 -8.59
C VAL A 156 2.87 -18.05 -8.21
N ASN A 157 1.86 -18.73 -8.71
CA ASN A 157 0.47 -18.24 -8.72
C ASN A 157 -0.42 -19.02 -7.75
N ARG A 158 -1.59 -18.43 -7.48
CA ARG A 158 -2.68 -19.04 -6.71
C ARG A 158 -3.98 -19.03 -7.54
N PRO A 159 -4.71 -20.16 -7.66
CA PRO A 159 -6.05 -20.17 -8.22
C PRO A 159 -7.09 -19.57 -7.25
N PRO A 160 -8.22 -19.04 -7.75
CA PRO A 160 -9.26 -18.51 -6.87
C PRO A 160 -9.91 -19.62 -6.03
N HIS A 161 -10.31 -19.26 -4.82
CA HIS A 161 -11.14 -20.08 -3.95
C HIS A 161 -12.16 -19.20 -3.21
N GLY A 162 -13.37 -19.13 -3.76
CA GLY A 162 -14.41 -18.22 -3.25
C GLY A 162 -15.15 -18.70 -2.00
N LEU A 163 -15.06 -19.98 -1.63
CA LEU A 163 -15.77 -20.50 -0.46
C LEU A 163 -15.06 -20.07 0.85
N PRO A 164 -15.81 -19.64 1.88
CA PRO A 164 -15.27 -19.37 3.21
C PRO A 164 -14.63 -20.62 3.83
N GLY A 165 -13.70 -20.40 4.78
CA GLY A 165 -13.09 -21.48 5.57
C GLY A 165 -11.91 -22.19 4.90
N ASN A 166 -11.48 -21.74 3.72
CA ASN A 166 -10.29 -22.28 3.08
C ASN A 166 -9.02 -21.96 3.87
N ASN A 167 -8.21 -22.98 4.12
CA ASN A 167 -6.91 -22.85 4.76
C ASN A 167 -5.80 -23.48 3.90
N ASP A 168 -6.07 -23.72 2.61
CA ASP A 168 -5.11 -24.35 1.71
C ASP A 168 -3.94 -23.40 1.41
N ILE A 169 -2.77 -23.82 1.91
CA ILE A 169 -1.49 -23.17 1.71
C ILE A 169 -0.62 -23.89 0.66
N TRP A 170 -1.07 -25.00 0.08
CA TRP A 170 -0.29 -25.84 -0.83
C TRP A 170 -0.45 -25.40 -2.28
N VAL A 171 -0.18 -24.13 -2.53
CA VAL A 171 -0.17 -23.53 -3.87
C VAL A 171 1.20 -22.94 -4.20
N PRO A 172 1.59 -22.83 -5.49
CA PRO A 172 2.92 -22.33 -5.87
C PRO A 172 3.30 -20.98 -5.24
N GLN A 173 2.36 -20.03 -5.18
CA GLN A 173 2.56 -18.74 -4.50
C GLN A 173 3.01 -18.92 -3.04
N ASN A 174 2.21 -19.65 -2.26
CA ASN A 174 2.43 -19.79 -0.83
C ASN A 174 3.67 -20.64 -0.57
N ALA A 175 3.94 -21.67 -1.40
CA ALA A 175 5.17 -22.44 -1.34
C ALA A 175 6.42 -21.56 -1.52
N ALA A 176 6.40 -20.61 -2.47
CA ALA A 176 7.48 -19.66 -2.68
C ALA A 176 7.68 -18.73 -1.47
N TRP A 177 6.60 -18.16 -0.91
CA TRP A 177 6.69 -17.34 0.30
C TRP A 177 7.17 -18.11 1.51
N ILE A 178 6.62 -19.30 1.76
CA ILE A 178 7.03 -20.18 2.88
C ILE A 178 8.49 -20.56 2.73
N ALA A 179 8.95 -20.93 1.54
CA ALA A 179 10.36 -21.23 1.27
C ALA A 179 11.24 -20.00 1.53
N GLY A 180 10.83 -18.82 1.05
CA GLY A 180 11.53 -17.56 1.29
C GLY A 180 11.73 -17.29 2.78
N PHE A 181 10.66 -17.38 3.58
CA PHE A 181 10.77 -17.25 5.03
C PHE A 181 11.58 -18.38 5.68
N LYS A 182 11.44 -19.63 5.23
CA LYS A 182 12.10 -20.78 5.85
C LYS A 182 13.62 -20.75 5.65
N TYR A 183 14.07 -20.40 4.44
CA TYR A 183 15.48 -20.50 4.05
C TYR A 183 16.25 -19.18 4.14
N ALA A 184 15.59 -18.05 4.39
CA ALA A 184 16.27 -16.79 4.64
C ALA A 184 17.31 -16.91 5.77
N GLN A 185 18.52 -16.42 5.51
CA GLN A 185 19.66 -16.46 6.41
C GLN A 185 19.99 -15.10 7.02
N LYS A 186 19.71 -14.00 6.30
CA LYS A 186 20.13 -12.64 6.69
C LYS A 186 18.94 -11.70 6.82
N LYS A 187 18.08 -11.67 5.80
CA LYS A 187 17.03 -10.66 5.69
C LYS A 187 15.84 -11.12 4.87
N VAL A 188 14.64 -10.79 5.35
CA VAL A 188 13.40 -10.79 4.57
C VAL A 188 12.85 -9.37 4.57
N PHE A 189 12.74 -8.76 3.40
CA PHE A 189 12.05 -7.48 3.21
C PHE A 189 10.70 -7.72 2.55
N ILE A 190 9.65 -7.07 3.02
CA ILE A 190 8.31 -7.11 2.44
C ILE A 190 7.76 -5.69 2.37
N GLN A 191 7.23 -5.31 1.21
CA GLN A 191 6.32 -4.20 1.07
C GLN A 191 4.96 -4.70 0.57
N THR A 192 3.91 -4.47 1.36
CA THR A 192 2.55 -4.94 1.07
C THR A 192 1.54 -3.94 1.65
N PRO A 193 0.35 -3.74 1.06
CA PRO A 193 -0.68 -2.91 1.68
C PRO A 193 -1.11 -3.51 3.02
N ASN A 194 -1.27 -4.84 3.05
CA ASN A 194 -1.76 -5.60 4.19
C ASN A 194 -0.86 -6.79 4.54
N LEU A 195 -0.73 -7.03 5.84
CA LEU A 195 -0.14 -8.22 6.43
C LEU A 195 -0.95 -8.62 7.66
N ASN A 196 -1.89 -9.55 7.47
CA ASN A 196 -2.74 -10.06 8.55
C ASN A 196 -3.02 -11.57 8.48
N SER A 197 -2.53 -12.26 7.43
CA SER A 197 -2.66 -13.71 7.34
C SER A 197 -1.95 -14.35 8.52
N TYR A 198 -2.64 -15.23 9.24
CA TYR A 198 -2.04 -15.98 10.34
C TYR A 198 -0.72 -16.65 9.92
N ALA A 199 -0.68 -17.23 8.71
CA ALA A 199 0.51 -17.89 8.20
C ALA A 199 1.67 -16.91 7.97
N ALA A 200 1.40 -15.76 7.33
CA ALA A 200 2.41 -14.73 7.11
C ALA A 200 2.96 -14.16 8.43
N VAL A 201 2.07 -13.84 9.38
CA VAL A 201 2.42 -13.32 10.71
C VAL A 201 3.29 -14.33 11.47
N LYS A 202 2.88 -15.61 11.50
CA LYS A 202 3.65 -16.67 12.14
C LYS A 202 5.04 -16.80 11.53
N MET A 203 5.15 -16.86 10.21
CA MET A 203 6.43 -16.99 9.53
C MET A 203 7.34 -15.78 9.75
N CYS A 204 6.80 -14.57 9.83
CA CYS A 204 7.58 -13.38 10.20
C CYS A 204 8.15 -13.51 11.62
N ILE A 205 7.33 -13.92 12.59
CA ILE A 205 7.76 -14.11 13.99
C ILE A 205 8.83 -15.20 14.07
N GLU A 206 8.61 -16.35 13.43
CA GLU A 206 9.56 -17.47 13.43
C GLU A 206 10.89 -17.08 12.76
N THR A 207 10.84 -16.35 11.65
CA THR A 207 12.03 -15.84 10.96
C THR A 207 12.82 -14.87 11.84
N ALA A 208 12.15 -13.92 12.48
CA ALA A 208 12.78 -12.98 13.42
C ALA A 208 13.39 -13.70 14.64
N ARG A 209 12.73 -14.74 15.16
CA ARG A 209 13.25 -15.58 16.25
C ARG A 209 14.52 -16.34 15.90
N ARG A 210 14.74 -16.66 14.62
CA ARG A 210 15.99 -17.29 14.13
C ARG A 210 17.17 -16.31 14.03
N GLY A 211 16.99 -15.03 14.35
CA GLY A 211 18.03 -14.01 14.19
C GLY A 211 18.04 -13.33 12.81
N VAL A 212 17.10 -13.66 11.93
CA VAL A 212 17.00 -13.09 10.58
C VAL A 212 16.24 -11.77 10.63
N SER A 213 16.76 -10.73 9.97
CA SER A 213 16.12 -9.40 9.96
C SER A 213 14.84 -9.43 9.11
N VAL A 214 13.69 -9.19 9.71
CA VAL A 214 12.40 -9.03 9.03
C VAL A 214 12.06 -7.54 8.94
N ILE A 215 11.95 -7.02 7.72
CA ILE A 215 11.67 -5.61 7.44
C ILE A 215 10.33 -5.50 6.71
N LEU A 216 9.38 -4.78 7.28
CA LEU A 216 8.02 -4.67 6.76
C LEU A 216 7.68 -3.21 6.45
N TYR A 217 7.36 -2.90 5.20
CA TYR A 217 6.78 -1.63 4.75
C TYR A 217 5.29 -1.85 4.51
N LEU A 218 4.44 -1.27 5.37
CA LEU A 218 3.01 -1.56 5.41
C LEU A 218 2.16 -0.31 5.21
N GLY A 219 0.92 -0.48 4.73
CA GLY A 219 -0.08 0.60 4.75
C GLY A 219 -0.65 0.79 6.17
N LEU A 220 -0.92 2.04 6.55
CA LEU A 220 -1.62 2.35 7.79
C LEU A 220 -3.12 2.47 7.53
N GLY A 221 -3.94 1.63 8.17
CA GLY A 221 -5.40 1.66 8.05
C GLY A 221 -5.99 1.06 6.77
N PHE A 222 -5.17 0.44 5.91
CA PHE A 222 -5.66 -0.14 4.65
C PHE A 222 -6.61 -1.31 4.94
N ASN A 223 -7.83 -1.26 4.38
CA ASN A 223 -8.90 -2.26 4.51
C ASN A 223 -9.34 -2.59 5.97
N ASP A 224 -9.11 -1.73 6.95
CA ASP A 224 -9.43 -2.03 8.36
C ASP A 224 -10.93 -2.40 8.56
N ASP A 225 -11.83 -1.71 7.87
CA ASP A 225 -13.28 -1.93 7.97
C ASP A 225 -13.75 -3.33 7.50
N ARG A 226 -12.95 -4.02 6.67
CA ARG A 226 -13.27 -5.37 6.16
C ARG A 226 -12.45 -6.48 6.83
N GLN A 227 -11.48 -6.14 7.67
CA GLN A 227 -10.47 -7.07 8.17
C GLN A 227 -10.71 -7.61 9.59
N PHE A 228 -11.71 -7.10 10.31
CA PHE A 228 -12.04 -7.58 11.66
C PHE A 228 -12.27 -9.11 11.72
N PHE A 229 -12.81 -9.70 10.66
CA PHE A 229 -13.05 -11.14 10.53
C PHE A 229 -11.94 -11.89 9.77
N GLN A 230 -10.88 -11.20 9.34
CA GLN A 230 -9.81 -11.74 8.48
C GLN A 230 -8.40 -11.52 9.05
N GLY A 231 -8.24 -11.46 10.37
CA GLY A 231 -6.93 -11.37 11.04
C GLY A 231 -6.63 -10.02 11.70
N GLY A 232 -7.53 -9.05 11.59
CA GLY A 232 -7.39 -7.71 12.20
C GLY A 232 -6.61 -6.73 11.34
N THR A 233 -6.40 -5.53 11.89
CA THR A 233 -5.70 -4.44 11.19
C THR A 233 -4.18 -4.63 11.22
N ASN A 234 -3.46 -4.01 10.28
CA ASN A 234 -2.00 -4.03 10.29
C ASN A 234 -1.43 -3.53 11.63
N GLN A 235 -2.04 -2.49 12.21
CA GLN A 235 -1.56 -1.91 13.48
C GLN A 235 -1.71 -2.92 14.63
N GLN A 236 -2.86 -3.60 14.74
CA GLN A 236 -3.08 -4.63 15.75
C GLN A 236 -2.09 -5.80 15.60
N VAL A 237 -1.88 -6.26 14.36
CA VAL A 237 -0.94 -7.33 14.04
C VAL A 237 0.48 -6.95 14.44
N VAL A 238 0.94 -5.75 14.09
CA VAL A 238 2.29 -5.27 14.39
C VAL A 238 2.52 -5.15 15.90
N ILE A 239 1.60 -4.56 16.65
CA ILE A 239 1.67 -4.50 18.11
C ILE A 239 1.79 -5.92 18.70
N LYS A 240 0.97 -6.86 18.24
CA LYS A 240 1.00 -8.26 18.69
C LYS A 240 2.32 -8.95 18.34
N MET A 241 2.88 -8.71 17.16
CA MET A 241 4.18 -9.26 16.74
C MET A 241 5.30 -8.75 17.66
N TYR A 242 5.37 -7.45 17.94
CA TYR A 242 6.35 -6.87 18.86
C TYR A 242 6.18 -7.41 20.28
N LYS A 243 4.96 -7.46 20.82
CA LYS A 243 4.67 -8.08 22.13
C LYS A 243 5.16 -9.54 22.18
N THR A 244 4.87 -10.31 21.13
CA THR A 244 5.30 -11.72 21.04
C THR A 244 6.82 -11.86 21.00
N LEU A 245 7.52 -11.07 20.18
CA LEU A 245 8.97 -11.15 20.03
C LEU A 245 9.74 -10.64 21.26
N LYS A 246 9.15 -9.72 22.04
CA LYS A 246 9.70 -9.28 23.34
C LYS A 246 9.81 -10.43 24.33
N ASN A 247 8.85 -11.36 24.34
CA ASN A 247 8.90 -12.55 25.20
C ASN A 247 10.10 -13.47 24.89
N PHE A 248 10.70 -13.33 23.70
CA PHE A 248 11.90 -14.05 23.28
C PHE A 248 13.13 -13.15 23.19
N ASN A 249 13.05 -11.88 23.62
CA ASN A 249 14.12 -10.89 23.50
C ASN A 249 14.71 -10.72 22.08
N CYS A 250 13.90 -10.88 21.04
CA CYS A 250 14.32 -10.83 19.63
C CYS A 250 13.53 -9.82 18.79
N GLN A 251 12.81 -8.90 19.43
CA GLN A 251 12.02 -7.85 18.79
C GLN A 251 12.85 -6.91 17.90
N HIS A 252 14.15 -6.79 18.15
CA HIS A 252 15.08 -5.99 17.34
C HIS A 252 15.31 -6.57 15.92
N ASN A 253 14.99 -7.85 15.71
CA ASN A 253 15.02 -8.48 14.40
C ASN A 253 13.80 -8.13 13.54
N LEU A 254 12.75 -7.56 14.13
CA LEU A 254 11.59 -7.03 13.40
C LEU A 254 11.68 -5.51 13.27
N ARG A 255 11.58 -5.00 12.05
CA ARG A 255 11.55 -3.56 11.76
C ARG A 255 10.34 -3.27 10.90
N VAL A 256 9.36 -2.57 11.46
CA VAL A 256 8.15 -2.19 10.73
C VAL A 256 8.15 -0.70 10.44
N PHE A 257 7.64 -0.34 9.26
CA PHE A 257 7.52 1.02 8.78
C PHE A 257 6.15 1.21 8.15
N TRP A 258 5.45 2.27 8.52
CA TRP A 258 4.26 2.72 7.81
C TRP A 258 4.65 3.51 6.57
N TYR A 259 3.93 3.27 5.48
CA TYR A 259 4.16 3.94 4.21
C TYR A 259 4.11 5.47 4.36
N THR A 260 5.20 6.11 3.94
CA THR A 260 5.37 7.55 3.90
C THR A 260 5.77 7.94 2.48
N ALA A 261 4.92 8.70 1.80
CA ALA A 261 5.19 9.15 0.43
C ALA A 261 6.44 10.05 0.35
N LYS A 262 7.01 10.21 -0.86
CA LYS A 262 8.29 10.92 -1.08
C LYS A 262 8.29 12.39 -0.66
N ASP A 263 7.13 13.02 -0.64
CA ASP A 263 6.92 14.41 -0.21
C ASP A 263 6.34 14.51 1.21
N GLN A 264 6.32 13.41 1.96
CA GLN A 264 5.79 13.36 3.33
C GLN A 264 6.85 13.05 4.39
N ILE A 265 6.66 13.58 5.60
CA ILE A 265 7.43 13.26 6.81
C ILE A 265 6.63 12.43 7.82
N ARG A 266 5.35 12.17 7.53
CA ARG A 266 4.48 11.33 8.36
C ARG A 266 3.77 10.30 7.50
N PRO A 267 3.45 9.12 8.04
CA PRO A 267 2.59 8.16 7.37
C PRO A 267 1.27 8.80 6.95
N ILE A 268 0.69 8.34 5.84
CA ILE A 268 -0.65 8.75 5.42
C ILE A 268 -1.62 7.61 5.79
N PRO A 269 -2.42 7.76 6.87
CA PRO A 269 -3.50 6.82 7.14
C PRO A 269 -4.51 6.73 6.00
N GLN A 270 -5.02 5.51 5.73
CA GLN A 270 -6.00 5.27 4.67
C GLN A 270 -7.29 6.09 4.85
N TYR A 271 -7.73 6.38 6.08
CA TYR A 271 -8.95 7.14 6.33
C TYR A 271 -8.89 8.57 5.76
N ILE A 272 -7.68 9.09 5.51
CA ILE A 272 -7.51 10.38 4.83
C ILE A 272 -8.05 10.29 3.40
N GLY A 273 -8.06 9.10 2.76
CA GLY A 273 -8.58 8.90 1.41
C GLY A 273 -7.71 9.54 0.33
N SER A 274 -6.42 9.67 0.62
CA SER A 274 -5.43 10.27 -0.27
C SER A 274 -4.61 9.18 -1.00
N ARG A 275 -3.30 9.10 -0.74
CA ARG A 275 -2.35 8.17 -1.33
C ARG A 275 -2.14 6.97 -0.42
N ASN A 276 -1.86 5.80 -0.98
CA ASN A 276 -1.57 4.60 -0.20
C ASN A 276 -0.49 3.71 -0.84
N CYS A 277 0.07 2.80 -0.04
CA CYS A 277 0.88 1.68 -0.49
C CYS A 277 0.02 0.69 -1.27
N HIS A 278 0.41 0.38 -2.51
CA HIS A 278 -0.22 -0.67 -3.32
C HIS A 278 0.78 -1.70 -3.88
N ILE A 279 2.06 -1.60 -3.51
CA ILE A 279 3.13 -2.52 -3.89
C ILE A 279 2.93 -3.86 -3.18
N LYS A 280 3.08 -4.99 -3.88
CA LYS A 280 3.22 -6.33 -3.27
C LYS A 280 4.54 -6.94 -3.69
N PHE A 281 5.51 -6.89 -2.79
CA PHE A 281 6.90 -7.18 -3.09
C PHE A 281 7.59 -7.81 -1.90
N MET A 282 8.32 -8.90 -2.11
CA MET A 282 9.11 -9.60 -1.12
C MET A 282 10.54 -9.80 -1.66
N VAL A 283 11.54 -9.60 -0.81
CA VAL A 283 12.95 -9.84 -1.10
C VAL A 283 13.55 -10.70 -0.01
N ILE A 284 14.30 -11.73 -0.41
CA ILE A 284 14.99 -12.65 0.46
C ILE A 284 16.49 -12.54 0.21
N ASP A 285 17.24 -12.24 1.27
CA ASP A 285 18.71 -12.19 1.30
C ASP A 285 19.34 -11.37 0.14
N ASP A 286 18.66 -10.31 -0.31
CA ASP A 286 19.09 -9.44 -1.41
C ASP A 286 19.38 -10.16 -2.74
N SER A 287 18.82 -11.36 -2.93
CA SER A 287 19.09 -12.23 -4.08
C SER A 287 17.82 -12.75 -4.76
N VAL A 288 16.83 -13.17 -3.98
CA VAL A 288 15.54 -13.64 -4.50
C VAL A 288 14.49 -12.55 -4.33
N GLY A 289 13.75 -12.27 -5.41
CA GLY A 289 12.67 -11.29 -5.42
C GLY A 289 11.36 -11.91 -5.87
N ILE A 290 10.26 -11.60 -5.19
CA ILE A 290 8.90 -12.01 -5.55
C ILE A 290 8.04 -10.75 -5.66
N ILE A 291 7.45 -10.51 -6.83
CA ILE A 291 6.55 -9.38 -7.08
C ILE A 291 5.30 -9.86 -7.79
N GLY A 292 4.15 -9.27 -7.48
CA GLY A 292 2.91 -9.66 -8.12
C GLY A 292 1.68 -8.94 -7.58
N SER A 293 0.55 -9.64 -7.60
CA SER A 293 -0.74 -9.12 -7.15
C SER A 293 -1.07 -9.47 -5.70
N GLY A 294 -0.46 -10.52 -5.14
CA GLY A 294 -0.84 -11.06 -3.82
C GLY A 294 -0.29 -10.25 -2.65
N ASN A 295 -1.18 -9.79 -1.76
CA ASN A 295 -0.80 -9.23 -0.46
C ASN A 295 -0.36 -10.35 0.52
N HIS A 296 0.15 -9.97 1.69
CA HIS A 296 0.33 -10.91 2.82
C HIS A 296 -0.89 -10.97 3.77
N ASP A 297 -2.10 -10.74 3.25
CA ASP A 297 -3.36 -10.85 3.99
C ASP A 297 -4.05 -12.21 3.79
N THR A 298 -5.05 -12.48 4.63
CA THR A 298 -5.86 -13.70 4.59
C THR A 298 -6.49 -13.89 3.19
N GLN A 299 -6.94 -12.81 2.57
CA GLN A 299 -7.59 -12.87 1.25
C GLN A 299 -6.62 -13.38 0.17
N SER A 300 -5.43 -12.82 0.04
CA SER A 300 -4.42 -13.26 -0.94
C SER A 300 -3.78 -14.61 -0.57
N TRP A 301 -3.70 -14.96 0.71
CA TRP A 301 -3.17 -16.26 1.14
C TRP A 301 -4.12 -17.42 0.92
N PHE A 302 -5.44 -17.20 0.99
CA PHE A 302 -6.41 -18.30 1.05
C PHE A 302 -7.52 -18.24 -0.01
N HIS A 303 -7.81 -17.09 -0.62
CA HIS A 303 -9.04 -16.93 -1.39
C HIS A 303 -8.85 -16.35 -2.79
N SER A 304 -8.07 -15.29 -2.94
CA SER A 304 -7.94 -14.62 -4.23
C SER A 304 -7.18 -15.45 -5.25
N GLN A 305 -7.56 -15.27 -6.52
CA GLN A 305 -6.66 -15.58 -7.62
C GLN A 305 -5.54 -14.56 -7.64
N GLU A 306 -4.30 -15.03 -7.63
CA GLU A 306 -3.13 -14.16 -7.57
C GLU A 306 -2.08 -14.62 -8.57
N THR A 307 -1.36 -13.64 -9.13
CA THR A 307 -0.25 -13.87 -10.05
C THR A 307 1.00 -13.20 -9.53
N ASN A 308 2.09 -13.96 -9.40
CA ASN A 308 3.37 -13.44 -8.98
C ASN A 308 4.50 -14.02 -9.82
N VAL A 309 5.59 -13.27 -9.89
CA VAL A 309 6.83 -13.68 -10.51
C VAL A 309 7.90 -13.72 -9.44
N MET A 310 8.60 -14.84 -9.35
CA MET A 310 9.79 -15.02 -8.54
C MET A 310 11.02 -15.05 -9.44
N ILE A 311 12.07 -14.33 -9.04
CA ILE A 311 13.36 -14.31 -9.70
C ILE A 311 14.47 -14.66 -8.72
N ASP A 312 15.55 -15.24 -9.23
CA ASP A 312 16.82 -15.39 -8.51
C ASP A 312 17.89 -14.57 -9.21
N SER A 313 18.06 -13.31 -8.79
CA SER A 313 19.06 -12.41 -9.36
C SER A 313 19.35 -11.25 -8.42
N ALA A 314 20.51 -11.31 -7.76
CA ALA A 314 20.94 -10.24 -6.86
C ALA A 314 21.09 -8.88 -7.56
N GLN A 315 21.46 -8.84 -8.85
CA GLN A 315 21.54 -7.59 -9.60
C GLN A 315 20.16 -6.95 -9.76
N ILE A 316 19.17 -7.71 -10.25
CA ILE A 316 17.81 -7.21 -10.48
C ILE A 316 17.12 -6.85 -9.16
N VAL A 317 17.29 -7.67 -8.13
CA VAL A 317 16.74 -7.40 -6.79
C VAL A 317 17.30 -6.10 -6.21
N ARG A 318 18.61 -5.84 -6.36
CA ARG A 318 19.20 -4.56 -5.94
C ARG A 318 18.61 -3.37 -6.68
N ASP A 319 18.40 -3.49 -7.99
CA ASP A 319 17.78 -2.45 -8.81
C ASP A 319 16.33 -2.17 -8.39
N TRP A 320 15.53 -3.22 -8.14
CA TRP A 320 14.17 -3.10 -7.62
C TRP A 320 14.15 -2.42 -6.26
N MET A 321 14.99 -2.85 -5.33
CA MET A 321 15.12 -2.23 -4.01
C MET A 321 15.53 -0.75 -4.11
N LYS A 322 16.44 -0.41 -5.03
CA LYS A 322 16.83 0.98 -5.28
C LYS A 322 15.64 1.84 -5.72
N GLY A 323 14.84 1.35 -6.69
CA GLY A 323 13.64 2.06 -7.14
C GLY A 323 12.57 2.18 -6.06
N VAL A 324 12.37 1.12 -5.27
CA VAL A 324 11.46 1.11 -4.12
C VAL A 324 11.88 2.15 -3.08
N ILE A 325 13.15 2.18 -2.69
CA ILE A 325 13.65 3.10 -1.66
C ILE A 325 13.67 4.54 -2.14
N SER A 326 14.11 4.82 -3.37
CA SER A 326 14.25 6.20 -3.87
C SER A 326 12.92 6.93 -4.02
N ASN A 327 11.82 6.18 -4.20
CA ASN A 327 10.51 6.73 -4.54
C ASN A 327 9.57 6.95 -3.34
N GLN A 328 10.05 6.76 -2.12
CA GLN A 328 9.26 6.96 -0.90
C GLN A 328 10.16 7.41 0.26
N ASN A 329 9.58 8.01 1.30
CA ASN A 329 10.30 8.33 2.53
C ASN A 329 10.01 7.33 3.66
N THR A 330 9.34 6.21 3.37
CA THR A 330 9.00 5.16 4.34
C THR A 330 10.17 4.75 5.24
N GLY A 331 11.37 4.55 4.67
CA GLY A 331 12.55 4.18 5.44
C GLY A 331 13.12 5.29 6.33
N LEU A 332 12.85 6.56 5.98
CA LEU A 332 13.33 7.73 6.72
C LEU A 332 12.40 8.09 7.88
N TYR A 333 11.09 8.10 7.63
CA TYR A 333 10.11 8.62 8.57
C TYR A 333 9.06 7.62 9.02
N GLY A 334 8.96 6.45 8.40
CA GLY A 334 7.86 5.51 8.64
C GLY A 334 8.06 4.59 9.84
N ARG A 335 9.23 4.56 10.48
CA ARG A 335 9.61 3.52 11.45
C ARG A 335 8.74 3.56 12.71
N VAL A 336 8.27 2.39 13.14
CA VAL A 336 7.60 2.24 14.45
C VAL A 336 8.59 1.99 15.57
N ASP A 337 8.20 2.33 16.80
CA ASP A 337 8.92 2.00 18.02
C ASP A 337 8.85 0.50 18.35
N THR A 338 9.60 0.07 19.36
CA THR A 338 9.64 -1.34 19.78
C THR A 338 8.33 -1.86 20.37
N ASP A 339 7.33 -1.00 20.60
CA ASP A 339 5.96 -1.38 20.96
C ASP A 339 5.04 -1.54 19.73
N GLY A 340 5.56 -1.32 18.52
CA GLY A 340 4.81 -1.40 17.28
C GLY A 340 4.01 -0.15 16.94
N ILE A 341 4.18 0.94 17.69
CA ILE A 341 3.48 2.21 17.50
C ILE A 341 4.43 3.21 16.85
N TRP A 342 3.93 3.91 15.83
CA TRP A 342 4.67 5.02 15.23
C TRP A 342 4.48 6.29 16.03
N ARG A 343 5.56 7.05 16.21
CA ARG A 343 5.55 8.38 16.84
C ARG A 343 6.40 9.35 16.05
N ASP A 344 5.97 10.61 15.96
CA ASP A 344 6.81 11.71 15.45
C ASP A 344 7.83 12.16 16.50
N ALA A 345 8.61 13.20 16.17
CA ALA A 345 9.64 13.75 17.05
C ALA A 345 9.07 14.33 18.35
N GLU A 346 7.80 14.75 18.33
CA GLU A 346 7.06 15.30 19.46
C GLU A 346 6.32 14.20 20.26
N GLY A 347 6.38 12.95 19.82
CA GLY A 347 5.75 11.80 20.48
C GLY A 347 4.29 11.55 20.07
N HIS A 348 3.78 12.26 19.06
CA HIS A 348 2.44 12.07 18.55
C HIS A 348 2.34 10.84 17.66
N VAL A 349 1.23 10.10 17.79
CA VAL A 349 0.97 8.90 16.97
C VAL A 349 0.44 9.27 15.58
N ALA A 350 0.49 8.36 14.62
CA ALA A 350 0.05 8.64 13.24
C ALA A 350 -1.47 8.94 13.09
N ASN A 351 -2.26 8.62 14.13
CA ASN A 351 -3.68 9.00 14.22
C ASN A 351 -3.90 10.37 14.88
N TYR A 352 -2.82 11.06 15.26
CA TYR A 352 -2.84 12.43 15.77
C TYR A 352 -3.15 13.38 14.61
N ASP A 353 -4.24 14.13 14.77
CA ASP A 353 -4.82 14.94 13.72
C ASP A 353 -4.42 16.40 13.94
N ASP A 354 -3.60 16.96 13.04
CA ASP A 354 -3.23 18.38 13.06
C ASP A 354 -4.23 19.26 12.28
N GLY A 355 -5.30 18.72 11.69
CA GLY A 355 -6.23 19.54 10.90
C GLY A 355 -7.36 18.83 10.15
N LEU A 356 -8.40 18.39 10.87
CA LEU A 356 -9.83 18.60 10.60
C LEU A 356 -10.56 17.96 11.77
N LYS A 357 -11.21 18.76 12.63
CA LYS A 357 -11.90 18.26 13.83
C LYS A 357 -12.81 17.07 13.47
N ARG A 358 -12.37 15.86 13.80
CA ARG A 358 -13.22 14.66 13.81
C ARG A 358 -14.47 14.94 14.63
N SER A 359 -15.62 14.45 14.18
CA SER A 359 -16.82 14.47 15.02
C SER A 359 -16.50 13.72 16.33
N LYS A 360 -16.99 14.23 17.47
CA LYS A 360 -16.68 13.71 18.81
C LYS A 360 -16.79 12.18 18.92
N HIS A 361 -17.67 11.55 18.14
CA HIS A 361 -17.88 10.10 18.13
C HIS A 361 -16.69 9.29 17.58
N GLN A 362 -16.02 9.75 16.53
CA GLN A 362 -14.89 9.01 15.92
C GLN A 362 -13.63 9.10 16.78
N THR A 363 -13.41 10.24 17.45
CA THR A 363 -12.30 10.45 18.38
C THR A 363 -12.44 9.58 19.63
N LEU A 364 -13.66 9.46 20.18
CA LEU A 364 -13.96 8.58 21.31
C LEU A 364 -13.70 7.10 20.98
N ARG A 365 -14.05 6.64 19.78
CA ARG A 365 -13.83 5.25 19.35
C ARG A 365 -12.35 4.91 19.20
N ALA A 366 -11.58 5.77 18.52
CA ALA A 366 -10.14 5.58 18.34
C ALA A 366 -9.36 5.65 19.66
N LEU A 367 -9.74 6.54 20.58
CA LEU A 367 -9.16 6.62 21.92
C LEU A 367 -9.52 5.41 22.78
N GLN A 368 -10.75 4.89 22.67
CA GLN A 368 -11.16 3.69 23.39
C GLN A 368 -10.44 2.44 22.87
N GLU A 369 -10.27 2.31 21.55
CA GLU A 369 -9.52 1.21 20.93
C GLU A 369 -8.03 1.25 21.31
N LEU A 370 -7.41 2.43 21.34
CA LEU A 370 -6.03 2.60 21.82
C LEU A 370 -5.88 2.28 23.31
N LYS A 371 -6.83 2.71 24.16
CA LYS A 371 -6.81 2.36 25.59
C LYS A 371 -6.97 0.86 25.82
N ASN A 372 -7.84 0.19 25.06
CA ASN A 372 -8.03 -1.26 25.18
C ASN A 372 -6.79 -2.05 24.69
N LEU A 373 -6.01 -1.51 23.76
CA LEU A 373 -4.75 -2.11 23.29
C LEU A 373 -3.57 -1.97 24.28
N CYS A 374 -3.63 -0.99 25.18
CA CYS A 374 -2.61 -0.72 26.20
C CYS A 374 -2.87 -1.43 27.54
N VAL A 375 -4.07 -1.95 27.78
CA VAL A 375 -4.48 -2.57 29.06
C VAL A 375 -4.59 -4.11 28.97
N SER A 376 -4.20 -4.70 27.83
CA SER A 376 -4.02 -6.16 27.65
C SER A 376 -2.66 -6.49 27.06
#